data_AF-A0A9E5ETT5-F1
#
_entry.id   AF-A0A9E5ETT5-F1
#
_cell.length_a   1.000
_cell.length_b   1.000
_cell.length_c   1.000
_cell.angle_alpha   90.00
_cell.angle_beta   90.00
_cell.angle_gamma   90.00
#
_symmetry.space_group_name_H-M   'P 1'
#
loop_
_entity.id
_entity.type
_entity.pdbx_description
1 polymer ?
#
loop_
_entity_poly.entity_id
_entity_poly.type
_entity_poly.pdbx_seq_one_letter_code
_entity_poly.pdbx_strand_id
1 'polypeptide(L)'
;MSNSFAFSQAAYPAEELNVSFSNGYRKSVFTDSLTQQDIPMLAISVSKEHVFDIFLQLTDLLGSTVDVILESSHGSKVSKHVDLHREEIDLPILQSYLQEYEQTISNDGCSGIAVMAKGKPMEVQFDEHKIIVVYAQNIAEFEKILQLNHIRRNDTLPVINDFEHFHSTSD
;
A
#
# COMPACT_ATOMS: atom_id res chain seq x y z
N MET A 1 17.49 0.37 -20.61
CA MET A 1 17.29 1.14 -19.37
C MET A 1 17.56 0.17 -18.23
N SER A 2 18.42 0.51 -17.28
CA SER A 2 18.64 -0.35 -16.11
C SER A 2 17.34 -0.37 -15.30
N ASN A 3 16.60 -1.48 -15.35
CA ASN A 3 15.39 -1.72 -14.54
C ASN A 3 15.76 -2.00 -13.09
N SER A 4 16.53 -1.12 -12.44
CA SER A 4 16.84 -1.24 -11.02
C SER A 4 15.63 -0.78 -10.22
N PHE A 5 15.07 -1.69 -9.41
CA PHE A 5 14.05 -1.34 -8.43
C PHE A 5 14.62 -0.35 -7.41
N ALA A 6 13.85 0.70 -7.08
CA ALA A 6 14.28 1.73 -6.13
C ALA A 6 13.36 1.76 -4.90
N PHE A 7 13.95 1.48 -3.73
CA PHE A 7 13.28 1.61 -2.45
C PHE A 7 13.05 3.09 -2.08
N SER A 8 11.97 3.34 -1.33
CA SER A 8 11.79 4.60 -0.61
C SER A 8 12.82 4.72 0.51
N GLN A 9 12.98 5.93 1.06
CA GLN A 9 13.78 6.09 2.27
C GLN A 9 13.06 5.55 3.52
N ALA A 10 11.74 5.39 3.44
CA ALA A 10 10.88 4.93 4.52
C ALA A 10 11.18 3.50 4.95
N ALA A 11 11.35 2.59 3.99
CA ALA A 11 11.60 1.18 4.27
C ALA A 11 12.53 0.56 3.22
N TYR A 12 13.60 -0.09 3.69
CA TYR A 12 14.60 -0.72 2.82
C TYR A 12 15.16 -2.02 3.43
N PRO A 13 15.52 -3.01 2.58
CA PRO A 13 16.04 -4.30 3.02
C PRO A 13 17.40 -4.14 3.74
N ALA A 14 17.69 -5.06 4.66
CA ALA A 14 19.04 -5.18 5.22
C ALA A 14 20.06 -5.58 4.13
N GLU A 15 21.28 -5.04 4.22
CA GLU A 15 22.32 -5.13 3.17
C GLU A 15 22.78 -6.57 2.84
N GLU A 16 22.53 -7.55 3.71
CA GLU A 16 22.97 -8.95 3.53
C GLU A 16 21.98 -9.83 2.73
N LEU A 17 20.89 -9.27 2.22
CA LEU A 17 19.87 -10.05 1.51
C LEU A 17 20.29 -10.34 0.06
N ASN A 18 20.50 -11.62 -0.27
CA ASN A 18 20.71 -12.09 -1.65
C ASN A 18 19.38 -12.22 -2.42
N VAL A 19 18.59 -11.15 -2.44
CA VAL A 19 17.24 -11.10 -3.02
C VAL A 19 17.17 -10.00 -4.07
N SER A 20 16.61 -10.30 -5.23
CA SER A 20 16.36 -9.31 -6.28
C SER A 20 14.92 -8.80 -6.20
N PHE A 21 14.76 -7.53 -5.87
CA PHE A 21 13.46 -6.86 -5.84
C PHE A 21 13.10 -6.28 -7.21
N SER A 22 11.81 -6.17 -7.49
CA SER A 22 11.31 -5.73 -8.81
C SER A 22 9.88 -5.19 -8.72
N ASN A 23 9.49 -4.40 -9.71
CA ASN A 23 8.10 -3.95 -9.85
C ASN A 23 7.20 -5.14 -10.20
N GLY A 24 6.12 -5.35 -9.46
CA GLY A 24 5.18 -6.43 -9.71
C GLY A 24 4.07 -6.51 -8.68
N TYR A 25 3.19 -7.48 -8.86
CA TYR A 25 2.20 -7.83 -7.85
C TYR A 25 2.05 -9.34 -7.70
N ARG A 26 1.70 -9.81 -6.50
CA ARG A 26 1.30 -11.19 -6.24
C ARG A 26 -0.13 -11.26 -5.73
N LYS A 27 -0.81 -12.36 -6.01
CA LYS A 27 -2.12 -12.65 -5.44
C LYS A 27 -1.99 -13.43 -4.15
N SER A 28 -2.84 -13.11 -3.18
CA SER A 28 -3.02 -13.88 -1.96
C SER A 28 -4.50 -13.92 -1.58
N VAL A 29 -4.81 -14.60 -0.49
CA VAL A 29 -6.13 -14.62 0.14
C VAL A 29 -5.92 -14.25 1.60
N PHE A 30 -6.72 -13.29 2.07
CA PHE A 30 -6.84 -12.95 3.48
C PHE A 30 -8.11 -13.57 4.03
N THR A 31 -8.00 -14.33 5.12
CA THR A 31 -9.18 -14.87 5.82
C THR A 31 -9.54 -13.92 6.94
N ASP A 32 -10.69 -13.26 6.81
CA ASP A 32 -11.22 -12.37 7.84
C ASP A 32 -11.52 -13.16 9.11
N SER A 33 -10.92 -12.75 10.24
CA SER A 33 -10.97 -13.54 11.48
C SER A 33 -12.36 -13.55 12.13
N LEU A 34 -13.18 -12.51 11.88
CA LEU A 34 -14.51 -12.35 12.47
C LEU A 34 -15.58 -13.11 11.68
N THR A 35 -15.52 -13.01 10.36
CA THR A 35 -16.50 -13.56 9.43
C THR A 35 -16.08 -14.91 8.86
N GLN A 36 -14.80 -15.28 9.00
CA GLN A 36 -14.18 -16.46 8.38
C GLN A 36 -14.29 -16.45 6.85
N GLN A 37 -14.46 -15.27 6.26
CA GLN A 37 -14.58 -15.11 4.82
C GLN A 37 -13.20 -14.93 4.18
N ASP A 38 -12.97 -15.66 3.10
CA ASP A 38 -11.81 -15.46 2.25
C ASP A 38 -12.00 -14.23 1.35
N ILE A 39 -11.08 -13.28 1.47
CA ILE A 39 -11.03 -12.03 0.72
C ILE A 39 -9.81 -12.08 -0.19
N PRO A 40 -9.97 -12.03 -1.52
CA PRO A 40 -8.85 -11.92 -2.43
C PRO A 40 -8.03 -10.66 -2.15
N MET A 41 -6.70 -10.83 -2.20
CA MET A 41 -5.73 -9.78 -1.92
C MET A 41 -4.72 -9.65 -3.06
N LEU A 42 -4.30 -8.41 -3.34
CA LEU A 42 -3.08 -8.13 -4.12
C LEU A 42 -2.04 -7.50 -3.20
N ALA A 43 -0.81 -8.01 -3.22
CA ALA A 43 0.35 -7.32 -2.66
C ALA A 43 1.20 -6.79 -3.82
N ILE A 44 1.42 -5.48 -3.84
CA ILE A 44 1.95 -4.74 -4.99
C ILE A 44 3.22 -4.02 -4.55
N SER A 45 4.33 -4.32 -5.23
CA SER A 45 5.61 -3.66 -5.03
C SER A 45 5.96 -2.84 -6.25
N VAL A 46 6.21 -1.56 -6.03
CA VAL A 46 6.54 -0.59 -7.09
C VAL A 46 7.65 0.31 -6.57
N SER A 47 8.54 0.73 -7.46
CA SER A 47 9.64 1.65 -7.14
C SER A 47 9.08 2.99 -6.69
N LYS A 48 9.80 3.66 -5.77
CA LYS A 48 9.35 4.86 -5.06
C LYS A 48 8.83 5.99 -5.96
N GLU A 49 9.37 6.11 -7.16
CA GLU A 49 9.03 7.13 -8.15
C GLU A 49 7.64 6.95 -8.78
N HIS A 50 7.01 5.78 -8.59
CA HIS A 50 5.72 5.45 -9.19
C HIS A 50 4.71 4.95 -8.15
N VAL A 51 5.16 4.47 -6.99
CA VAL A 51 4.28 3.81 -6.02
C VAL A 51 3.11 4.70 -5.59
N PHE A 52 3.35 6.00 -5.38
CA PHE A 52 2.30 6.91 -4.94
C PHE A 52 1.22 7.15 -6.01
N ASP A 53 1.63 7.38 -7.26
CA ASP A 53 0.71 7.53 -8.39
C ASP A 53 -0.14 6.27 -8.60
N ILE A 54 0.46 5.08 -8.43
CA ILE A 54 -0.25 3.81 -8.53
C ILE A 54 -1.24 3.66 -7.39
N PHE A 55 -0.86 4.04 -6.16
CA PHE A 55 -1.77 4.05 -5.02
C PHE A 55 -3.00 4.91 -5.30
N LEU A 56 -2.82 6.16 -5.75
CA LEU A 56 -3.94 7.05 -6.09
C LEU A 56 -4.84 6.46 -7.18
N GLN A 57 -4.27 5.94 -8.27
CA GLN A 57 -5.07 5.30 -9.33
C GLN A 57 -5.90 4.12 -8.83
N LEU A 58 -5.37 3.30 -7.92
CA LEU A 58 -6.12 2.18 -7.35
C LEU A 58 -7.28 2.66 -6.46
N THR A 59 -7.14 3.80 -5.78
CA THR A 59 -8.24 4.40 -4.98
C THR A 59 -9.43 4.83 -5.84
N ASP A 60 -9.24 5.12 -7.13
CA ASP A 60 -10.33 5.48 -8.05
C ASP A 60 -11.41 4.39 -8.17
N LEU A 61 -11.07 3.14 -7.85
CA LEU A 61 -12.01 2.01 -7.87
C LEU A 61 -12.88 1.90 -6.62
N LEU A 62 -12.62 2.69 -5.57
CA LEU A 62 -13.33 2.64 -4.29
C LEU A 62 -14.64 3.45 -4.30
N GLY A 63 -14.82 4.31 -5.31
CA GLY A 63 -16.01 5.15 -5.48
C GLY A 63 -15.74 6.63 -5.17
N SER A 64 -16.77 7.46 -5.31
CA SER A 64 -16.64 8.92 -5.17
C SER A 64 -16.49 9.41 -3.73
N THR A 65 -16.89 8.59 -2.76
CA THR A 65 -16.86 8.90 -1.33
C THR A 65 -16.32 7.68 -0.60
N VAL A 66 -15.33 7.91 0.26
CA VAL A 66 -14.54 6.88 0.92
C VAL A 66 -14.38 7.19 2.40
N ASP A 67 -13.97 6.18 3.17
CA ASP A 67 -13.48 6.34 4.53
C ASP A 67 -11.96 6.15 4.50
N VAL A 68 -11.22 6.87 5.33
CA VAL A 68 -9.76 6.77 5.40
C VAL A 68 -9.31 6.61 6.85
N ILE A 69 -8.33 5.73 7.03
CA ILE A 69 -7.57 5.56 8.27
C ILE A 69 -6.13 5.97 7.98
N LEU A 70 -5.59 6.82 8.82
CA LEU A 70 -4.17 7.12 8.88
C LEU A 70 -3.61 6.48 10.14
N GLU A 71 -2.65 5.59 9.96
CA GLU A 71 -2.00 4.85 11.03
C GLU A 71 -0.60 5.41 11.24
N SER A 72 -0.21 5.61 12.50
CA SER A 72 1.17 5.96 12.85
C SER A 72 1.74 4.98 13.88
N SER A 73 2.91 4.41 13.58
CA SER A 73 3.64 3.48 14.44
C SER A 73 4.68 4.16 15.35
N HIS A 74 4.68 5.50 15.45
CA HIS A 74 5.62 6.25 16.29
C HIS A 74 5.67 5.75 17.76
N GLY A 75 6.77 5.09 18.12
CA GLY A 75 7.28 5.10 19.50
C GLY A 75 6.77 4.04 20.48
N SER A 76 6.31 2.87 20.04
CA SER A 76 6.13 1.77 21.00
C SER A 76 6.44 0.38 20.44
N LYS A 77 7.42 -0.29 21.05
CA LYS A 77 7.65 -1.75 20.92
C LYS A 77 6.46 -2.61 21.41
N VAL A 78 5.31 -2.00 21.71
CA VAL A 78 4.10 -2.61 22.26
C VAL A 78 2.87 -1.78 21.84
N SER A 79 2.20 -2.17 20.74
CA SER A 79 0.73 -2.13 20.61
C SER A 79 0.00 -0.80 20.93
N LYS A 80 0.53 0.37 20.55
CA LYS A 80 -0.26 1.61 20.51
C LYS A 80 -0.02 2.35 19.21
N HIS A 81 -0.70 1.91 18.15
CA HIS A 81 -0.89 2.69 16.95
C HIS A 81 -1.89 3.82 17.26
N VAL A 82 -1.63 5.01 16.72
CA VAL A 82 -2.62 6.09 16.72
C VAL A 82 -3.32 6.03 15.38
N ASP A 83 -4.59 5.64 15.41
CA ASP A 83 -5.42 5.51 14.22
C ASP A 83 -6.31 6.75 14.12
N LEU A 84 -6.09 7.57 13.10
CA LEU A 84 -6.91 8.74 12.80
C LEU A 84 -7.91 8.36 11.72
N HIS A 85 -9.20 8.53 12.04
CA HIS A 85 -10.29 8.17 11.15
C HIS A 85 -10.92 9.42 10.53
N ARG A 86 -11.18 9.36 9.23
CA ARG A 86 -12.06 10.32 8.54
C ARG A 86 -13.04 9.56 7.67
N GLU A 87 -14.31 9.65 8.04
CA GLU A 87 -15.40 9.01 7.31
C GLU A 87 -16.02 9.98 6.28
N GLU A 88 -16.60 9.41 5.24
CA GLU A 88 -17.41 10.07 4.21
C GLU A 88 -16.70 11.28 3.55
N ILE A 89 -15.43 11.12 3.20
CA ILE A 89 -14.67 12.13 2.44
C ILE A 89 -14.85 11.90 0.94
N ASP A 90 -15.06 12.98 0.19
CA ASP A 90 -15.05 12.90 -1.27
C ASP A 90 -13.65 12.54 -1.76
N LEU A 91 -13.54 11.50 -2.59
CA LEU A 91 -12.27 10.97 -3.06
C LEU A 91 -11.37 12.04 -3.71
N PRO A 92 -11.88 12.96 -4.56
CA PRO A 92 -11.04 14.02 -5.13
C PRO A 92 -10.44 14.96 -4.06
N ILE A 93 -11.17 15.21 -2.97
CA ILE A 93 -10.68 16.03 -1.85
C ILE A 93 -9.59 15.26 -1.11
N LEU A 94 -9.81 13.98 -0.81
CA LEU A 94 -8.80 13.12 -0.20
C LEU A 94 -7.52 13.06 -1.04
N GLN A 95 -7.64 12.77 -2.34
CA GLN A 95 -6.49 12.69 -3.25
C GLN A 95 -5.74 14.03 -3.34
N SER A 96 -6.44 15.16 -3.30
CA SER A 96 -5.79 16.48 -3.23
C SER A 96 -4.93 16.64 -1.98
N TYR A 97 -5.43 16.22 -0.81
CA TYR A 97 -4.63 16.25 0.43
C TYR A 97 -3.47 15.27 0.36
N LEU A 98 -3.70 14.04 -0.12
CA LEU A 98 -2.66 13.03 -0.25
C LEU A 98 -1.50 13.54 -1.13
N GLN A 99 -1.80 14.17 -2.27
CA GLN A 99 -0.79 14.77 -3.15
C GLN A 99 -0.01 15.89 -2.47
N GLU A 100 -0.65 16.73 -1.65
CA GLU A 100 0.04 17.77 -0.88
C GLU A 100 1.09 17.17 0.09
N TYR A 101 0.81 15.98 0.63
CA TYR A 101 1.68 15.28 1.59
C TYR A 101 2.45 14.09 1.00
N GLU A 102 2.50 13.94 -0.33
CA GLU A 102 3.13 12.79 -1.00
C GLU A 102 4.55 12.52 -0.48
N GLN A 103 5.36 13.58 -0.35
CA GLN A 103 6.75 13.45 0.07
C GLN A 103 6.87 12.90 1.48
N THR A 104 6.01 13.35 2.40
CA THR A 104 5.97 12.84 3.78
C THR A 104 5.48 11.40 3.78
N ILE A 105 4.33 11.13 3.13
CA ILE A 105 3.69 9.81 3.13
C ILE A 105 4.59 8.75 2.48
N SER A 106 5.32 9.09 1.42
CA SER A 106 6.18 8.15 0.69
C SER A 106 7.53 7.90 1.36
N ASN A 107 8.02 8.84 2.18
CA ASN A 107 9.36 8.76 2.78
C ASN A 107 9.36 8.56 4.30
N ASP A 108 8.20 8.62 4.96
CA ASP A 108 8.08 8.30 6.39
C ASP A 108 7.73 6.83 6.61
N GLY A 109 8.66 6.07 7.19
CA GLY A 109 8.50 4.65 7.55
C GLY A 109 7.65 4.38 8.77
N CYS A 110 6.97 5.40 9.33
CA CYS A 110 6.05 5.25 10.46
C CYS A 110 4.60 5.53 10.11
N SER A 111 4.28 5.96 8.88
CA SER A 111 2.92 6.30 8.47
C SER A 111 2.36 5.31 7.45
N GLY A 112 1.15 4.82 7.72
CA GLY A 112 0.34 4.02 6.82
C GLY A 112 -1.00 4.70 6.53
N ILE A 113 -1.60 4.40 5.37
CA ILE A 113 -2.90 4.93 4.97
C ILE A 113 -3.75 3.79 4.40
N ALA A 114 -4.96 3.60 4.94
CA ALA A 114 -5.96 2.70 4.40
C ALA A 114 -7.16 3.50 3.89
N VAL A 115 -7.51 3.35 2.60
CA VAL A 115 -8.69 3.96 1.99
C VAL A 115 -9.71 2.86 1.71
N MET A 116 -10.92 3.02 2.22
CA MET A 116 -11.99 2.02 2.17
C MET A 116 -13.19 2.53 1.35
N ALA A 117 -13.74 1.64 0.54
CA ALA A 117 -14.95 1.92 -0.21
C ALA A 117 -16.17 1.99 0.73
N LYS A 118 -17.01 3.01 0.55
CA LYS A 118 -18.26 3.10 1.30
C LYS A 118 -19.24 2.02 0.86
N GLY A 119 -19.69 1.19 1.81
CA GLY A 119 -20.73 0.18 1.60
C GLY A 119 -20.31 -1.03 0.76
N LYS A 120 -19.01 -1.22 0.51
CA LYS A 120 -18.45 -2.41 -0.16
C LYS A 120 -17.21 -2.89 0.61
N PRO A 121 -16.96 -4.21 0.69
CA PRO A 121 -15.76 -4.75 1.32
C PRO A 121 -14.57 -4.62 0.36
N MET A 122 -14.11 -3.40 0.14
CA MET A 122 -12.98 -3.06 -0.71
C MET A 122 -12.11 -2.01 -0.03
N GLU A 123 -10.81 -2.23 0.02
CA GLU A 123 -9.85 -1.26 0.54
C GLU A 123 -8.52 -1.31 -0.21
N VAL A 124 -7.85 -0.17 -0.25
CA VAL A 124 -6.49 -0.01 -0.76
C VAL A 124 -5.64 0.60 0.35
N GLN A 125 -4.62 -0.13 0.78
CA GLN A 125 -3.70 0.27 1.82
C GLN A 125 -2.34 0.62 1.21
N PHE A 126 -1.75 1.69 1.71
CA PHE A 126 -0.35 2.03 1.52
C PHE A 126 0.34 1.98 2.89
N ASP A 127 1.02 0.87 3.16
CA ASP A 127 1.52 0.57 4.50
C ASP A 127 2.83 1.32 4.82
N GLU A 128 3.31 1.17 6.06
CA GLU A 128 4.56 1.78 6.52
C GLU A 128 5.80 1.32 5.71
N HIS A 129 5.70 0.15 5.06
CA HIS A 129 6.73 -0.43 4.20
C HIS A 129 6.68 0.08 2.76
N LYS A 130 5.71 0.96 2.45
CA LYS A 130 5.44 1.49 1.11
C LYS A 130 5.12 0.39 0.10
N ILE A 131 4.45 -0.66 0.59
CA ILE A 131 3.79 -1.67 -0.22
C ILE A 131 2.31 -1.28 -0.33
N ILE A 132 1.74 -1.49 -1.51
CA ILE A 132 0.31 -1.32 -1.70
C ILE A 132 -0.36 -2.68 -1.51
N VAL A 133 -1.38 -2.73 -0.66
CA VAL A 133 -2.20 -3.93 -0.45
C VAL A 133 -3.64 -3.62 -0.83
N VAL A 134 -4.22 -4.43 -1.71
CA VAL A 134 -5.63 -4.31 -2.10
C VAL A 134 -6.38 -5.50 -1.54
N TYR A 135 -7.51 -5.24 -0.90
CA TYR A 135 -8.47 -6.27 -0.50
C TYR A 135 -9.79 -6.01 -1.23
N ALA A 136 -10.27 -6.99 -2.00
CA ALA A 136 -11.54 -6.87 -2.72
C ALA A 136 -12.10 -8.23 -3.14
N GLN A 137 -13.41 -8.39 -3.12
CA GLN A 137 -14.10 -9.56 -3.71
C GLN A 137 -13.80 -9.72 -5.21
N ASN A 138 -13.65 -8.61 -5.94
CA ASN A 138 -13.30 -8.60 -7.35
C ASN A 138 -12.04 -7.75 -7.59
N ILE A 139 -10.91 -8.43 -7.78
CA ILE A 139 -9.60 -7.82 -8.02
C ILE A 139 -9.32 -7.52 -9.50
N ALA A 140 -10.18 -7.93 -10.44
CA ALA A 140 -9.88 -7.86 -11.87
C ALA A 140 -9.65 -6.43 -12.39
N GLU A 141 -10.42 -5.45 -11.90
CA GLU A 141 -10.23 -4.05 -12.30
C GLU A 141 -8.94 -3.44 -11.72
N PHE A 142 -8.54 -3.85 -10.50
CA PHE A 142 -7.25 -3.45 -9.93
C PHE A 142 -6.09 -4.03 -10.75
N GLU A 143 -6.16 -5.31 -11.14
CA GLU A 143 -5.16 -5.91 -12.02
C GLU A 143 -5.05 -5.19 -13.36
N LYS A 144 -6.16 -4.72 -13.91
CA LYS A 144 -6.17 -3.96 -15.16
C LYS A 144 -5.41 -2.64 -15.01
N ILE A 145 -5.56 -1.91 -13.91
CA ILE A 145 -4.76 -0.70 -13.62
C ILE A 145 -3.27 -1.05 -13.56
N LEU A 146 -2.91 -2.12 -12.86
CA LEU A 146 -1.52 -2.58 -12.75
C LEU A 146 -0.93 -2.94 -14.12
N GLN A 147 -1.68 -3.66 -14.95
CA GLN A 147 -1.27 -4.04 -16.30
C GLN A 147 -1.09 -2.83 -17.23
N LEU A 148 -1.97 -1.83 -17.15
CA LEU A 148 -1.86 -0.58 -17.89
C LEU A 148 -0.59 0.20 -17.51
N ASN A 149 -0.16 0.09 -16.25
CA ASN A 149 1.07 0.66 -15.73
C ASN A 149 2.30 -0.28 -15.88
N HIS A 150 2.18 -1.35 -16.67
CA HIS A 150 3.24 -2.34 -16.92
C HIS A 150 3.73 -3.10 -15.67
N ILE A 151 2.95 -3.12 -14.58
CA ILE A 151 3.21 -3.89 -13.37
C ILE A 151 2.64 -5.30 -13.58
N ARG A 152 3.51 -6.29 -13.69
CA ARG A 152 3.14 -7.67 -14.02
C ARG A 152 2.92 -8.51 -12.78
N ARG A 153 2.04 -9.50 -12.91
CA ARG A 153 1.88 -10.56 -11.92
C ARG A 153 3.16 -11.37 -11.79
N ASN A 154 3.62 -11.56 -10.57
CA ASN A 154 4.67 -12.48 -10.18
C ASN A 154 4.26 -13.09 -8.83
N ASP A 155 3.71 -14.30 -8.82
CA ASP A 155 3.23 -14.92 -7.57
C ASP A 155 4.34 -15.26 -6.58
N THR A 156 5.60 -15.28 -7.06
CA THR A 156 6.79 -15.47 -6.24
C THR A 156 7.52 -14.16 -5.95
N LEU A 157 6.85 -13.01 -6.15
CA LEU A 157 7.44 -11.69 -5.92
C LEU A 157 7.90 -11.57 -4.46
N PRO A 158 9.19 -11.31 -4.22
CA PRO A 158 9.67 -10.90 -2.91
C PRO A 158 9.10 -9.53 -2.58
N VAL A 159 8.36 -9.42 -1.48
CA VAL A 159 7.96 -8.12 -0.92
C VAL A 159 8.76 -7.87 0.35
N ILE A 160 9.07 -6.61 0.63
CA ILE A 160 9.98 -6.24 1.72
C ILE A 160 9.51 -6.77 3.10
N ASN A 161 8.19 -6.86 3.31
CA ASN A 161 7.58 -7.39 4.54
C ASN A 161 7.89 -8.87 4.78
N ASP A 162 8.36 -9.61 3.77
CA ASP A 162 8.77 -11.01 3.90
C ASP A 162 10.18 -11.15 4.52
N PHE A 163 10.93 -10.05 4.67
CA PHE A 163 12.34 -10.05 5.05
C PHE A 163 12.64 -9.08 6.19
N GLU A 164 13.84 -9.22 6.79
CA GLU A 164 14.38 -8.23 7.72
C GLU A 164 14.66 -6.91 6.98
N HIS A 165 14.16 -5.81 7.52
CA HIS A 165 14.20 -4.49 6.93
C HIS A 165 14.30 -3.41 8.01
N PHE A 166 14.66 -2.20 7.59
CA PHE A 166 14.71 -1.04 8.46
C PHE A 166 13.60 -0.06 8.09
N HIS A 167 13.06 0.64 9.10
CA HIS A 167 12.23 1.82 8.92
C HIS A 167 13.06 3.09 9.18
N SER A 168 12.87 4.12 8.36
CA SER A 168 13.38 5.47 8.63
C SER A 168 12.23 6.42 8.86
N THR A 169 12.30 7.21 9.93
CA THR A 169 11.37 8.31 10.19
C THR A 169 11.83 9.57 9.48
N SER A 170 10.88 10.41 9.07
CA SER A 170 11.17 11.81 8.74
C SER A 170 11.13 12.62 10.05
N ASP A 171 12.21 13.31 10.42
CA ASP A 171 12.24 14.26 11.55
C ASP A 171 11.48 15.55 11.23
#